data_AF-A0A8T7J481-F1
#
_entry.id   AF-A0A8T7J481-F1
#
_cell.length_a   1.000
_cell.length_b   1.000
_cell.length_c   1.000
_cell.angle_alpha   90.00
_cell.angle_beta   90.00
_cell.angle_gamma   90.00
#
_symmetry.space_group_name_H-M   'P 1'
#
loop_
_entity.id
_entity.type
_entity.pdbx_description
1 polymer ?
#
loop_
_entity_poly.entity_id
_entity_poly.type
_entity_poly.pdbx_seq_one_letter_code
_entity_poly.pdbx_strand_id
1 'polypeptide(L)'
;MSLPIEQIFSSLSTALVQHDRVILQAPPGAGKSTRLPLLLLKEQKYSPAKQIILLEPRRVAARQIADYLAKQINEKVGKTIG
;
A
#
# COMPACT_ATOMS: atom_id res chain seq x y z
N MET A 1 13.95 8.26 -8.03
CA MET A 1 14.36 6.84 -8.02
C MET A 1 13.12 6.01 -7.82
N SER A 2 12.85 5.05 -8.70
CA SER A 2 11.70 4.14 -8.55
C SER A 2 11.98 3.09 -7.50
N LEU A 3 10.97 2.72 -6.73
CA LEU A 3 11.06 1.63 -5.76
C LEU A 3 10.83 0.28 -6.47
N PRO A 4 11.46 -0.82 -6.03
CA PRO A 4 11.27 -2.14 -6.64
C PRO A 4 9.79 -2.55 -6.78
N ILE A 5 8.93 -2.12 -5.85
CA ILE A 5 7.49 -2.40 -5.94
C ILE A 5 6.81 -1.80 -7.17
N GLU A 6 7.28 -0.64 -7.65
CA GLU A 6 6.68 0.04 -8.80
C GLU A 6 6.88 -0.76 -10.10
N GLN A 7 7.99 -1.50 -10.19
CA GLN A 7 8.30 -2.34 -11.35
C GLN A 7 7.38 -3.56 -11.47
N ILE A 8 6.93 -4.11 -10.33
CA ILE A 8 6.07 -5.30 -10.28
C ILE A 8 4.59 -4.97 -10.11
N PHE A 9 4.24 -3.69 -9.98
CA PHE A 9 2.88 -3.26 -9.64
C PHE A 9 1.84 -3.66 -10.69
N SER A 10 2.18 -3.59 -11.98
CA SER A 10 1.26 -3.99 -13.05
C SER A 10 0.87 -5.46 -12.96
N SER A 11 1.85 -6.35 -12.78
CA SER A 11 1.62 -7.79 -12.60
C SER A 11 0.82 -8.07 -11.33
N LEU A 12 1.16 -7.40 -10.22
CA LEU A 12 0.42 -7.51 -8.96
C LEU A 12 -1.04 -7.05 -9.11
N SER A 13 -1.28 -5.93 -9.80
CA SER A 13 -2.62 -5.42 -10.06
C SER A 13 -3.47 -6.43 -10.81
N THR A 14 -2.93 -7.07 -11.85
CA THR A 14 -3.66 -8.09 -12.61
C THR A 14 -3.97 -9.30 -11.72
N ALA A 15 -3.01 -9.77 -10.93
CA ALA A 15 -3.21 -10.89 -10.01
C ALA A 15 -4.30 -10.61 -8.97
N LEU A 16 -4.37 -9.39 -8.43
CA LEU A 16 -5.39 -8.98 -7.46
C LEU A 16 -6.80 -8.88 -8.04
N VAL A 17 -6.95 -8.72 -9.37
CA VAL A 17 -8.25 -8.76 -10.05
C VAL A 17 -8.68 -10.20 -10.35
N GLN A 18 -7.73 -11.09 -10.62
CA GLN A 18 -7.99 -12.48 -11.02
C GLN A 18 -8.12 -13.45 -9.84
N HIS A 19 -7.59 -13.09 -8.67
CA HIS A 19 -7.53 -13.97 -7.52
C HIS A 19 -7.93 -13.24 -6.24
N ASP A 20 -8.67 -13.93 -5.37
CA ASP A 20 -9.06 -13.41 -4.05
C ASP A 20 -7.86 -13.23 -3.10
N ARG A 21 -6.74 -13.92 -3.37
CA ARG A 21 -5.54 -13.94 -2.53
C ARG A 21 -4.29 -13.95 -3.37
N VAL A 22 -3.37 -13.04 -3.04
CA VAL A 22 -2.05 -12.94 -3.67
C VAL A 22 -0.98 -12.88 -2.60
N ILE A 23 0.08 -13.67 -2.75
CA ILE A 23 1.27 -13.60 -1.90
C ILE A 23 2.33 -12.78 -2.63
N LEU A 24 2.75 -11.68 -2.02
CA LEU A 24 3.78 -10.80 -2.54
C LEU A 24 5.08 -10.97 -1.76
N GLN A 25 6.12 -11.48 -2.42
CA GLN A 25 7.46 -11.51 -1.88
C GLN A 25 8.30 -10.39 -2.49
N ALA A 26 8.97 -9.61 -1.64
CA ALA A 26 9.92 -8.58 -2.08
C ALA A 26 11.02 -8.41 -1.01
N PRO A 27 12.21 -7.90 -1.35
CA PRO A 27 13.25 -7.64 -0.36
C PRO A 27 12.85 -6.52 0.64
N PRO A 28 13.53 -6.42 1.79
CA PRO A 28 13.46 -5.24 2.66
C PRO A 28 13.75 -3.95 1.87
N GLY A 29 13.10 -2.84 2.23
CA GLY A 29 13.26 -1.56 1.52
C GLY A 29 12.55 -1.46 0.17
N ALA A 30 11.90 -2.53 -0.32
CA ALA A 30 11.23 -2.53 -1.63
C ALA A 30 10.03 -1.57 -1.77
N GLY A 31 9.54 -0.99 -0.66
CA GLY A 31 8.35 -0.12 -0.65
C GLY A 31 7.03 -0.82 -0.35
N LYS A 32 7.05 -2.06 0.16
CA LYS A 32 5.84 -2.85 0.45
C LYS A 32 4.86 -2.15 1.40
N SER A 33 5.33 -1.54 2.48
CA SER A 33 4.45 -0.87 3.46
C SER A 33 4.35 0.64 3.24
N THR A 34 5.26 1.23 2.47
CA THR A 34 5.44 2.69 2.36
C THR A 34 5.08 3.27 0.99
N ARG A 35 4.91 2.42 -0.04
CA ARG A 35 4.54 2.85 -1.39
C ARG A 35 3.37 2.05 -1.97
N LEU A 36 3.39 0.73 -1.82
CA LEU A 36 2.33 -0.15 -2.34
C LEU A 36 0.92 0.29 -1.92
N PRO A 37 0.65 0.66 -0.65
CA PRO A 37 -0.71 1.03 -0.25
C PRO A 37 -1.24 2.24 -1.02
N LEU A 38 -0.40 3.22 -1.33
CA LEU A 38 -0.80 4.40 -2.11
C LEU A 38 -1.04 4.07 -3.58
N LEU A 39 -0.26 3.15 -4.15
CA LEU A 39 -0.49 2.67 -5.51
C LEU A 39 -1.83 1.93 -5.59
N LEU A 40 -2.10 1.05 -4.64
CA LEU A 40 -3.37 0.33 -4.55
C LEU A 40 -4.55 1.27 -4.32
N LEU A 41 -4.39 2.31 -3.50
CA LEU A 41 -5.46 3.27 -3.22
C LEU A 41 -5.84 4.11 -4.46
N LYS A 42 -4.86 4.41 -5.33
CA LYS A 42 -5.10 5.12 -6.60
C LYS A 42 -5.86 4.26 -7.60
N GLU A 43 -5.68 2.94 -7.54
CA GLU A 43 -6.37 1.99 -8.39
C GLU A 43 -7.80 1.76 -7.87
N GLN A 44 -8.79 2.22 -8.63
CA GLN A 44 -10.21 2.09 -8.28
C GLN A 44 -10.79 0.69 -8.60
N LYS A 45 -9.93 -0.29 -8.89
CA LYS A 45 -10.31 -1.58 -9.48
C LYS A 45 -10.59 -2.68 -8.45
N TYR A 46 -10.12 -2.52 -7.20
CA TYR A 46 -10.09 -3.64 -6.25
C TYR A 46 -11.23 -3.64 -5.23
N SER A 47 -11.83 -2.48 -4.93
CA SER A 47 -12.91 -2.40 -3.95
C SER A 47 -13.86 -1.24 -4.26
N PRO A 48 -15.19 -1.47 -4.27
CA PRO A 48 -16.18 -0.41 -4.37
C PRO A 48 -16.09 0.59 -3.20
N ALA A 49 -15.69 0.10 -2.02
CA ALA A 49 -15.56 0.90 -0.80
C ALA A 49 -14.26 1.73 -0.75
N LYS A 50 -13.33 1.54 -1.70
CA LYS A 50 -12.04 2.26 -1.80
C LYS A 50 -11.21 2.28 -0.51
N GLN A 51 -11.43 1.33 0.40
CA GLN A 51 -10.73 1.22 1.67
C GLN A 51 -9.75 0.05 1.63
N ILE A 52 -8.55 0.28 2.17
CA ILE A 52 -7.50 -0.74 2.32
C ILE A 52 -7.14 -0.82 3.80
N ILE A 53 -7.10 -2.04 4.35
CA ILE A 53 -6.64 -2.30 5.71
C ILE A 53 -5.22 -2.85 5.62
N LEU A 54 -4.26 -2.13 6.19
CA LEU A 54 -2.86 -2.58 6.30
C LEU A 54 -2.60 -3.07 7.72
N LEU A 55 -2.37 -4.37 7.88
CA LEU A 55 -2.05 -4.97 9.17
C LEU A 55 -0.54 -4.93 9.43
N GLU A 56 -0.15 -4.41 10.59
CA GLU A 56 1.24 -4.40 11.07
C GLU A 56 1.25 -4.86 12.54
N PRO A 57 2.04 -5.89 12.91
CA PRO A 57 2.00 -6.49 14.25
C PRO A 57 2.46 -5.54 15.36
N ARG A 58 3.23 -4.49 15.03
CA ARG A 58 3.79 -3.54 15.99
C ARG A 58 3.08 -2.20 15.91
N ARG A 59 2.42 -1.78 17.01
CA ARG A 59 1.73 -0.48 17.11
C ARG A 59 2.59 0.72 16.71
N VAL A 60 3.86 0.73 17.10
CA VAL A 60 4.80 1.81 16.75
C VAL A 60 5.05 1.85 15.24
N ALA A 61 5.26 0.69 14.61
CA ALA A 61 5.47 0.61 13.16
C ALA A 61 4.20 1.01 12.39
N ALA A 62 3.02 0.57 12.84
CA ALA A 62 1.75 0.97 12.23
C ALA A 62 1.56 2.49 12.20
N ARG A 63 1.82 3.15 13.35
CA ARG A 63 1.76 4.62 13.46
C ARG A 63 2.78 5.31 12.54
N GLN A 64 4.03 4.83 12.53
CA GLN A 64 5.07 5.40 11.67
C GLN A 64 4.74 5.25 10.18
N ILE A 65 4.16 4.12 9.77
CA ILE A 65 3.70 3.90 8.41
C ILE A 65 2.57 4.86 8.06
N ALA A 66 1.56 5.01 8.94
CA ALA A 66 0.46 5.94 8.73
C ALA A 66 0.95 7.40 8.57
N ASP A 67 1.83 7.86 9.48
CA ASP A 67 2.44 9.19 9.40
C ASP A 67 3.24 9.38 8.11
N TYR A 68 4.02 8.37 7.71
CA TYR A 68 4.80 8.41 6.48
C TYR A 68 3.90 8.53 5.25
N LEU A 69 2.89 7.66 5.13
CA LEU A 69 1.98 7.61 3.99
C LEU A 69 1.15 8.89 3.87
N ALA A 70 0.62 9.43 4.99
CA ALA A 70 -0.12 10.68 5.00
C ALA A 70 0.73 11.86 4.50
N LYS A 71 2.00 11.93 4.93
CA LYS A 71 2.94 12.94 4.43
C LYS A 71 3.19 12.85 2.93
N GLN A 72 3.24 11.65 2.35
CA GLN A 72 3.46 11.46 0.91
C GLN A 72 2.33 12.04 0.04
N ILE A 73 1.14 12.22 0.60
CA ILE A 73 -0.01 12.82 -0.09
C ILE A 73 -0.37 14.22 0.44
N ASN A 74 0.52 14.83 1.23
CA ASN A 74 0.33 16.15 1.87
C ASN A 74 -0.91 16.23 2.78
N GLU A 75 -1.21 15.16 3.50
CA GLU A 75 -2.30 15.10 4.47
C GLU A 75 -1.79 14.84 5.91
N LYS A 76 -2.69 15.06 6.88
CA LYS A 76 -2.51 14.60 8.26
C LYS A 76 -3.16 13.21 8.39
N VAL A 77 -2.60 12.37 9.27
CA VAL A 77 -3.24 11.12 9.68
C VAL A 77 -4.65 11.39 10.22
N GLY A 78 -5.58 10.48 9.94
CA GLY A 78 -7.01 10.60 10.23
C GLY A 78 -7.84 11.14 9.07
N LYS A 79 -7.22 11.50 7.93
CA LYS A 79 -7.90 11.82 6.67
C LYS A 79 -7.99 10.58 5.79
N THR A 80 -7.30 10.56 4.65
CA THR A 80 -7.28 9.40 3.75
C THR A 80 -6.53 8.22 4.37
N ILE A 81 -5.51 8.50 5.18
CA ILE A 81 -4.70 7.50 5.90
C ILE A 81 -5.00 7.65 7.40
N GLY A 82 -5.29 6.55 8.10
CA GLY A 82 -5.64 6.49 9.52
C GLY A 82 -5.16 5.23 10.21
#